data_AF-A0A9E2ACX4-F1
#
_entry.id   AF-A0A9E2ACX4-F1
#
_cell.length_a   1.000
_cell.length_b   1.000
_cell.length_c   1.000
_cell.angle_alpha   90.00
_cell.angle_beta   90.00
_cell.angle_gamma   90.00
#
_symmetry.space_group_name_H-M   'P 1'
#
loop_
_entity.id
_entity.type
_entity.pdbx_description
1 polymer ?
#
loop_
_entity_poly.entity_id
_entity_poly.type
_entity_poly.pdbx_seq_one_letter_code
_entity_poly.pdbx_strand_id
1 'polypeptide(L)'
;VSFELTEVADAEAEIQMVVRVPDHGIAATGDLVYSGVHLILAGPADTWTAALQELADDGDPVVLPGHGLPSDASVYDTNIAWLAKAGELLGSVDNAEDFKQGLVDEFPELGMSGAIDFVTPFLFPES
;
A
#
# COMPACT_ATOMS: atom_id res chain seq x y z
N VAL A 1 -1.05 -28.30 -3.19
CA VAL A 1 -1.48 -26.97 -2.71
C VAL A 1 -1.11 -26.87 -1.25
N SER A 2 0.14 -26.47 -1.01
CA SER A 2 0.55 -25.92 0.28
C SER A 2 0.05 -24.48 0.43
N PHE A 3 -0.15 -24.07 1.67
CA PHE A 3 -0.41 -22.67 2.03
C PHE A 3 0.65 -22.26 3.06
N GLU A 4 1.24 -21.10 2.85
CA GLU A 4 2.13 -20.46 3.81
C GLU A 4 1.44 -19.20 4.31
N LEU A 5 1.35 -19.08 5.64
CA LEU A 5 0.64 -17.98 6.29
C LEU A 5 1.66 -17.21 7.12
N THR A 6 1.86 -15.95 6.77
CA THR A 6 2.81 -15.06 7.45
C THR A 6 2.04 -13.93 8.12
N GLU A 7 2.30 -13.74 9.41
CA GLU A 7 1.85 -12.55 10.13
C GLU A 7 2.76 -11.38 9.77
N VAL A 8 2.16 -10.25 9.40
CA VAL A 8 2.86 -8.97 9.21
C VAL A 8 2.29 -8.00 10.22
N ALA A 9 3.16 -7.37 11.00
CA ALA A 9 2.77 -6.43 12.04
C ALA A 9 3.25 -5.01 11.71
N ASP A 10 2.56 -4.02 12.27
CA ASP A 10 2.92 -2.60 12.20
C ASP A 10 3.10 -2.07 10.77
N ALA A 11 2.32 -2.53 9.79
CA ALA A 11 2.38 -2.07 8.40
C ALA A 11 1.15 -1.21 8.05
N GLU A 12 0.24 -1.67 7.18
CA GLU A 12 -1.02 -0.94 6.94
C GLU A 12 -1.98 -1.03 8.12
N ALA A 13 -1.92 -2.11 8.89
CA ALA A 13 -2.62 -2.28 10.16
C ALA A 13 -1.69 -2.87 11.23
N GLU A 14 -2.18 -2.91 12.48
CA GLU A 14 -1.44 -3.46 13.63
C GLU A 14 -1.01 -4.91 13.39
N ILE A 15 -1.92 -5.75 12.86
CA ILE A 15 -1.65 -7.15 12.51
C ILE A 15 -2.41 -7.50 11.23
N GLN A 16 -1.73 -8.19 10.32
CA GLN A 16 -2.22 -8.60 9.01
C GLN A 16 -1.71 -10.00 8.68
N MET A 17 -2.39 -10.69 7.77
CA MET A 17 -1.98 -12.01 7.30
C MET A 17 -1.75 -12.00 5.80
N VAL A 18 -0.56 -12.44 5.39
CA VAL A 18 -0.25 -12.77 4.00
C VAL A 18 -0.43 -14.27 3.81
N VAL A 19 -1.13 -14.66 2.74
CA VAL A 19 -1.32 -16.06 2.36
C VAL A 19 -0.63 -16.32 1.04
N ARG A 20 0.40 -17.14 1.05
CA ARG A 20 1.09 -17.59 -0.16
C ARG A 20 0.65 -18.99 -0.54
N VAL A 21 0.61 -19.23 -1.85
CA VAL A 21 0.39 -20.55 -2.46
C VAL A 21 1.58 -20.85 -3.38
N PRO A 22 2.72 -21.29 -2.82
CA PRO A 22 3.98 -21.39 -3.56
C PRO A 22 3.91 -22.31 -4.78
N ASP A 23 3.11 -23.39 -4.69
CA ASP A 23 2.83 -24.33 -5.79
C ASP A 23 2.27 -23.63 -7.05
N HIS A 24 1.71 -22.43 -6.89
CA HIS A 24 1.13 -21.63 -7.95
C HIS A 24 1.77 -20.25 -8.12
N GLY A 25 2.76 -19.88 -7.29
CA GLY A 25 3.41 -18.58 -7.33
C GLY A 25 2.44 -17.42 -7.08
N ILE A 26 1.54 -17.60 -6.11
CA ILE A 26 0.50 -16.62 -5.77
C ILE A 26 0.73 -16.12 -4.35
N ALA A 27 0.74 -14.80 -4.16
CA ALA A 27 0.65 -14.15 -2.87
C ALA A 27 -0.66 -13.36 -2.76
N ALA A 28 -1.50 -13.69 -1.78
CA ALA A 28 -2.63 -12.85 -1.38
C ALA A 28 -2.21 -12.01 -0.17
N THR A 29 -2.16 -10.70 -0.37
CA THR A 29 -1.48 -9.76 0.54
C THR A 29 -2.43 -8.94 1.39
N GLY A 30 -3.74 -9.00 1.12
CA GLY A 30 -4.71 -8.10 1.74
C GLY A 30 -4.37 -6.64 1.48
N ASP A 31 -4.69 -5.76 2.43
CA ASP A 31 -4.50 -4.32 2.26
C ASP A 31 -3.03 -3.87 2.44
N LEU A 32 -2.07 -4.79 2.52
CA LEU A 32 -0.67 -4.44 2.29
C LEU A 32 -0.44 -3.92 0.88
N VAL A 33 -1.19 -4.40 -0.13
CA VAL A 33 -0.95 -4.04 -1.53
C VAL A 33 -2.24 -3.55 -2.18
N TYR A 34 -2.11 -2.45 -2.92
CA TYR A 34 -3.15 -1.87 -3.76
C TYR A 34 -2.69 -1.90 -5.22
N SER A 35 -3.57 -2.25 -6.16
CA SER A 35 -3.24 -2.27 -7.59
C SER A 35 -4.12 -1.32 -8.41
N GLY A 36 -3.48 -0.39 -9.11
CA GLY A 36 -4.15 0.56 -10.00
C GLY A 36 -5.05 1.58 -9.29
N VAL A 37 -4.92 1.71 -7.97
CA VAL A 37 -5.67 2.65 -7.13
C VAL A 37 -4.75 3.26 -6.07
N HIS A 38 -5.09 4.45 -5.59
CA HIS A 38 -4.38 5.06 -4.47
C HIS A 38 -4.58 4.27 -3.17
N LEU A 39 -3.55 4.30 -2.31
CA LEU A 39 -3.54 3.63 -1.02
C LEU A 39 -4.35 4.42 0.01
N ILE A 40 -4.80 3.69 1.04
CA ILE A 40 -5.28 4.25 2.30
C ILE A 40 -4.08 4.20 3.26
N LEU A 41 -3.51 5.35 3.62
CA LEU A 41 -2.35 5.42 4.53
C LEU A 41 -2.76 5.16 6.00
N ALA A 42 -3.14 3.92 6.31
CA ALA A 42 -3.70 3.54 7.62
C ALA A 42 -2.64 3.22 8.68
N GLY A 43 -1.36 3.07 8.29
CA GLY A 43 -0.26 2.82 9.20
C GLY A 43 1.07 3.43 8.75
N PRO A 44 2.18 3.14 9.44
CA PRO A 44 3.45 3.83 9.23
C PRO A 44 4.09 3.47 7.89
N ALA A 45 4.46 4.49 7.11
CA ALA A 45 5.01 4.30 5.76
C ALA A 45 6.33 3.50 5.75
N ASP A 46 7.20 3.68 6.76
CA ASP A 46 8.52 3.04 6.81
C ASP A 46 8.42 1.52 6.98
N THR A 47 7.66 1.07 7.97
CA THR A 47 7.47 -0.37 8.26
C THR A 47 6.61 -1.04 7.20
N TRP A 48 5.62 -0.34 6.66
CA TRP A 48 4.86 -0.83 5.51
C TRP A 48 5.76 -0.99 4.27
N THR A 49 6.63 -0.03 3.99
CA THR A 49 7.62 -0.13 2.89
C THR A 49 8.54 -1.34 3.07
N ALA A 50 9.02 -1.60 4.29
CA ALA A 50 9.84 -2.77 4.58
C ALA A 50 9.07 -4.09 4.31
N ALA A 51 7.82 -4.18 4.75
CA ALA A 51 6.98 -5.35 4.46
C ALA A 51 6.78 -5.59 2.95
N LEU A 52 6.61 -4.52 2.16
CA LEU A 52 6.50 -4.63 0.70
C LEU A 52 7.80 -5.11 0.04
N GLN A 53 8.96 -4.71 0.58
CA GLN A 53 10.26 -5.19 0.10
C GLN A 53 10.44 -6.68 0.39
N GLU A 54 10.06 -7.15 1.58
CA GLU A 54 10.09 -8.57 1.93
C GLU A 54 9.18 -9.40 1.00
N LEU A 55 7.98 -8.90 0.70
CA LEU A 55 7.06 -9.56 -0.24
C LEU A 55 7.58 -9.56 -1.70
N ALA A 56 8.33 -8.54 -2.10
CA ALA A 56 8.97 -8.51 -3.40
C ALA A 56 10.10 -9.56 -3.47
N ASP A 57 10.90 -9.68 -2.40
CA ASP A 57 11.99 -10.66 -2.30
C ASP A 57 11.49 -12.12 -2.29
N ASP A 58 10.27 -12.35 -1.80
CA ASP A 58 9.57 -13.63 -1.85
C ASP A 58 9.32 -14.15 -3.28
N GLY A 59 9.29 -13.25 -4.27
CA GLY A 59 9.37 -13.59 -5.69
C GLY A 59 8.12 -14.22 -6.31
N ASP A 60 6.93 -14.05 -5.70
CA ASP A 60 5.69 -14.56 -6.26
C ASP A 60 5.28 -13.79 -7.55
N PRO A 61 5.11 -14.47 -8.69
CA PRO A 61 4.79 -13.83 -9.96
C PRO A 61 3.36 -13.26 -10.03
N VAL A 62 2.45 -13.72 -9.16
CA VAL A 62 1.06 -13.26 -9.11
C VAL A 62 0.76 -12.71 -7.72
N VAL A 63 0.37 -11.45 -7.68
CA VAL A 63 -0.04 -10.76 -6.46
C VAL A 63 -1.55 -10.51 -6.51
N LEU A 64 -2.24 -10.92 -5.46
CA LEU A 64 -3.66 -10.67 -5.23
C LEU A 64 -3.77 -9.58 -4.15
N PRO A 65 -3.87 -8.30 -4.55
CA PRO A 65 -3.99 -7.18 -3.62
C PRO A 65 -5.36 -7.19 -2.92
N GLY A 66 -5.45 -6.51 -1.78
CA GLY A 66 -6.74 -6.27 -1.10
C GLY A 66 -7.67 -5.37 -1.90
N HIS A 67 -7.07 -4.42 -2.63
CA HIS A 67 -7.78 -3.51 -3.53
C HIS A 67 -7.19 -3.51 -4.95
N GLY A 68 -8.07 -3.54 -5.95
CA GLY A 68 -7.68 -3.50 -7.37
C GLY A 68 -7.78 -4.85 -8.07
N LEU A 69 -7.08 -4.98 -9.19
CA LEU A 69 -7.00 -6.21 -9.97
C LEU A 69 -5.75 -7.02 -9.59
N PRO A 70 -5.74 -8.35 -9.83
CA PRO A 70 -4.52 -9.13 -9.78
C PRO A 70 -3.39 -8.48 -10.59
N SER A 71 -2.18 -8.52 -10.06
CA SER A 71 -1.00 -7.89 -10.64
C SER A 71 0.20 -8.81 -10.62
N ASP A 72 1.30 -8.38 -11.24
CA ASP A 72 2.63 -8.95 -11.01
C ASP A 72 3.38 -8.15 -9.92
N ALA A 73 4.62 -8.58 -9.63
CA ALA A 73 5.47 -8.00 -8.58
C ALA A 73 5.79 -6.50 -8.77
N SER A 74 5.58 -5.90 -9.95
CA SER A 74 5.79 -4.45 -10.14
C SER A 74 4.81 -3.59 -9.31
N VAL A 75 3.74 -4.19 -8.79
CA VAL A 75 2.81 -3.53 -7.88
C VAL A 75 3.51 -3.08 -6.60
N TYR A 76 4.50 -3.83 -6.11
CA TYR A 76 5.24 -3.48 -4.91
C TYR A 76 6.01 -2.17 -5.10
N ASP A 77 6.71 -2.00 -6.23
CA ASP A 77 7.44 -0.77 -6.55
C ASP A 77 6.51 0.45 -6.60
N THR A 78 5.30 0.28 -7.16
CA THR A 78 4.30 1.36 -7.22
C THR A 78 3.83 1.75 -5.82
N ASN A 79 3.55 0.78 -4.94
CA ASN A 79 3.10 1.03 -3.57
C ASN A 79 4.22 1.68 -2.74
N ILE A 80 5.47 1.21 -2.87
CA ILE A 80 6.64 1.78 -2.22
C ILE A 80 6.87 3.23 -2.65
N ALA A 81 6.78 3.51 -3.96
CA ALA A 81 6.89 4.88 -4.47
C ALA A 81 5.79 5.78 -3.91
N TRP A 82 4.55 5.27 -3.84
CA TRP A 82 3.42 6.01 -3.26
C TRP A 82 3.64 6.33 -1.78
N LEU A 83 4.09 5.36 -0.96
CA LEU A 83 4.38 5.56 0.46
C LEU A 83 5.51 6.59 0.66
N ALA A 84 6.56 6.54 -0.15
CA ALA A 84 7.65 7.51 -0.12
C ALA A 84 7.14 8.93 -0.40
N LYS A 85 6.28 9.09 -1.42
CA LYS A 85 5.68 10.39 -1.74
C LYS A 85 4.76 10.90 -0.64
N ALA A 86 3.93 10.02 -0.06
CA ALA A 86 3.08 10.38 1.07
C ALA A 86 3.92 10.87 2.25
N GLY A 87 5.03 10.21 2.57
CA GLY A 87 5.98 10.64 3.60
C GLY A 87 6.59 12.02 3.33
N GLU A 88 7.00 12.30 2.08
CA GLU A 88 7.49 13.62 1.67
C GLU A 88 6.42 14.71 1.88
N LEU A 89 5.18 14.44 1.47
CA LEU A 89 4.07 15.38 1.55
C LEU A 89 3.69 15.68 3.01
N LEU A 90 3.63 14.65 3.88
CA LEU A 90 3.38 14.85 5.31
C LEU A 90 4.43 15.75 6.00
N GLY A 91 5.65 15.82 5.46
CA GLY A 91 6.70 16.73 5.94
C GLY A 91 6.68 18.13 5.32
N SER A 92 5.87 18.38 4.29
CA SER A 92 5.95 19.60 3.47
C SER A 92 4.64 20.38 3.30
N VAL A 93 3.47 19.74 3.47
CA VAL A 93 2.16 20.41 3.41
C VAL A 93 1.47 20.42 4.77
N ASP A 94 0.54 21.35 4.98
CA ASP A 94 -0.15 21.55 6.26
C ASP A 94 -1.66 21.28 6.21
N ASN A 95 -2.17 20.82 5.06
CA ASN A 95 -3.59 20.59 4.85
C ASN A 95 -3.88 19.37 3.96
N ALA A 96 -5.09 18.82 4.12
CA ALA A 96 -5.54 17.62 3.43
C ALA A 96 -5.67 17.77 1.91
N GLU A 97 -6.02 18.97 1.43
CA GLU A 97 -6.21 19.25 0.01
C GLU A 97 -4.88 19.15 -0.75
N ASP A 98 -3.84 19.84 -0.26
CA ASP A 98 -2.51 19.80 -0.85
C ASP A 98 -1.88 18.40 -0.76
N PHE A 99 -2.11 17.67 0.34
CA PHE A 99 -1.64 16.29 0.49
C PHE A 99 -2.24 15.37 -0.57
N LYS A 100 -3.56 15.42 -0.74
CA LYS A 100 -4.26 14.63 -1.75
C LYS A 100 -3.84 15.02 -3.16
N GLN A 101 -3.81 16.31 -3.45
CA GLN A 101 -3.47 16.79 -4.79
C GLN A 101 -2.04 16.40 -5.16
N GLY A 102 -1.09 16.49 -4.22
CA GLY A 102 0.28 16.05 -4.44
C GLY A 102 0.41 14.56 -4.79
N LEU A 103 -0.40 13.70 -4.17
CA LEU A 103 -0.45 12.27 -4.50
C LEU A 103 -1.11 11.99 -5.85
N VAL A 104 -2.20 12.70 -6.17
CA VAL A 104 -2.90 12.55 -7.45
C VAL A 104 -2.06 13.07 -8.62
N ASP A 105 -1.30 14.15 -8.42
CA ASP A 105 -0.41 14.72 -9.44
C ASP A 105 0.81 13.83 -9.71
N GLU A 106 1.37 13.20 -8.67
CA GLU A 106 2.51 12.28 -8.80
C GLU A 106 2.10 10.95 -9.46
N PHE A 107 0.89 10.44 -9.15
CA PHE A 107 0.40 9.15 -9.63
C PHE A 107 -0.95 9.28 -10.38
N PRO A 108 -1.00 10.01 -11.50
CA PRO A 108 -2.25 10.33 -12.21
C PRO A 108 -2.92 9.11 -12.84
N GLU A 109 -2.19 8.00 -13.00
CA GLU A 109 -2.71 6.73 -13.49
C GLU A 109 -3.48 5.92 -12.44
N LEU A 110 -3.31 6.23 -11.14
CA LEU A 110 -3.99 5.52 -10.07
C LEU A 110 -5.44 6.01 -9.93
N GLY A 111 -6.37 5.05 -9.91
CA GLY A 111 -7.77 5.31 -9.67
C GLY A 111 -8.10 5.56 -8.19
N MET A 112 -9.39 5.74 -7.92
CA MET A 112 -9.93 5.83 -6.55
C MET A 112 -9.21 6.88 -5.68
N SER A 113 -9.01 8.10 -6.18
CA SER A 113 -8.43 9.19 -5.37
C SER A 113 -9.22 9.50 -4.10
N GLY A 114 -10.48 9.08 -4.01
CA GLY A 114 -11.27 9.10 -2.77
C GLY A 114 -10.75 8.18 -1.66
N ALA A 115 -9.86 7.21 -1.95
CA ALA A 115 -9.21 6.38 -0.93
C ALA A 115 -8.37 7.22 0.04
N ILE A 116 -7.73 8.27 -0.47
CA ILE A 116 -6.91 9.20 0.32
C ILE A 116 -7.76 9.90 1.39
N ASP A 117 -9.03 10.19 1.07
CA ASP A 117 -9.94 10.92 1.97
C ASP A 117 -10.29 10.15 3.25
N PHE A 118 -10.07 8.83 3.29
CA PHE A 118 -10.33 8.03 4.50
C PHE A 118 -9.39 8.38 5.66
N VAL A 119 -8.16 8.82 5.35
CA VAL A 119 -7.11 9.04 6.37
C VAL A 119 -6.85 10.51 6.62
N THR A 120 -7.17 11.40 5.68
CA THR A 120 -6.90 12.83 5.82
C THR A 120 -7.52 13.49 7.06
N PRO A 121 -8.70 13.10 7.60
CA PRO A 121 -9.20 13.67 8.85
C PRO A 121 -8.35 13.36 10.07
N PHE A 122 -7.56 12.27 10.04
CA PHE A 122 -6.64 11.88 11.11
C PHE A 122 -5.26 12.53 10.93
N LEU A 123 -4.81 12.65 9.69
CA LEU A 123 -3.52 13.26 9.34
C LEU A 123 -3.54 14.80 9.47
N PHE A 124 -4.69 15.41 9.15
CA PHE A 124 -4.91 16.86 9.17
C PHE A 124 -6.22 17.18 9.93
N PRO A 125 -6.26 17.00 11.26
CA PRO A 125 -7.47 17.24 12.04
C PRO A 125 -7.88 18.72 11.99
N GLU A 126 -9.19 18.98 11.87
CA GLU A 126 -9.72 20.34 12.04
C GLU A 126 -9.40 20.84 13.46
N SER A 127 -9.00 22.11 13.56
CA SER A 127 -8.61 22.75 14.82
C SER A 127 -9.77 23.41 15.57
#